data_AF-A0A5S4EUD5-F1
#
_entry.id   AF-A0A5S4EUD5-F1
#
_cell.length_a   1.000
_cell.length_b   1.000
_cell.length_c   1.000
_cell.angle_alpha   90.00
_cell.angle_beta   90.00
_cell.angle_gamma   90.00
#
_symmetry.space_group_name_H-M   'P 1'
#
loop_
_entity.id
_entity.type
_entity.pdbx_description
1 polymer ?
#
loop_
_entity_poly.entity_id
_entity_poly.type
_entity_poly.pdbx_seq_one_letter_code
_entity_poly.pdbx_strand_id
1 'polypeptide(L)'
;MRRALVALVAVVAALLLAAAPATAGSGAAPPLPGEIVHTETVRMSDQSTITVSFTRWPIRAMQSLDFAFEPTGGIDGRTGLVTTVTPTGDRRGLKGIVLQRRGDSIVLPRHPRARQVWGLDVVSLQEEGTWRFEFAVEGPGGTATGVLPVPVIGQPGPPLPLSWTIALAPWAPVAVLLGVGWRRTRQIRKSARPAWSG
;
A
#
# COMPACT_ATOMS: atom_id res chain seq x y z
N MET A 1 48.06 -9.18 2.97
CA MET A 1 46.70 -9.66 3.37
C MET A 1 46.00 -8.67 4.31
N ARG A 2 46.65 -8.22 5.39
CA ARG A 2 46.13 -7.20 6.33
C ARG A 2 45.45 -5.97 5.68
N ARG A 3 46.07 -5.37 4.67
CA ARG A 3 45.51 -4.20 3.95
C ARG A 3 44.26 -4.50 3.11
N ALA A 4 44.13 -5.72 2.59
CA ALA A 4 42.94 -6.14 1.84
C ALA A 4 41.78 -6.46 2.78
N LEU A 5 42.09 -7.05 3.95
CA LEU A 5 41.13 -7.32 5.01
C LEU A 5 40.57 -6.02 5.62
N VAL A 6 41.43 -5.02 5.83
CA VAL A 6 41.01 -3.67 6.26
C VAL A 6 40.15 -2.97 5.20
N ALA A 7 40.46 -3.12 3.91
CA ALA A 7 39.65 -2.57 2.84
C ALA A 7 38.26 -3.23 2.75
N LEU A 8 38.20 -4.56 2.93
CA LEU A 8 36.93 -5.30 2.96
C LEU A 8 36.06 -4.86 4.13
N VAL A 9 36.64 -4.75 5.33
CA VAL A 9 35.93 -4.27 6.53
C VAL A 9 35.47 -2.82 6.36
N ALA A 10 36.28 -1.95 5.77
CA ALA A 10 35.90 -0.57 5.49
C ALA A 10 34.75 -0.46 4.47
N VAL A 11 34.72 -1.34 3.45
CA VAL A 11 33.62 -1.39 2.47
C VAL A 11 32.35 -1.96 3.09
N VAL A 12 32.46 -3.00 3.92
CA VAL A 12 31.31 -3.54 4.67
C VAL A 12 30.78 -2.50 5.67
N ALA A 13 31.67 -1.79 6.38
CA ALA A 13 31.28 -0.70 7.27
C ALA A 13 30.65 0.47 6.50
N ALA A 14 31.19 0.86 5.34
CA ALA A 14 30.59 1.90 4.50
C ALA A 14 29.23 1.49 3.92
N LEU A 15 29.04 0.22 3.57
CA LEU A 15 27.75 -0.34 3.15
C LEU A 15 26.74 -0.35 4.31
N LEU A 16 27.19 -0.67 5.53
CA LEU A 16 26.35 -0.63 6.74
C LEU A 16 26.01 0.80 7.18
N LEU A 17 26.91 1.77 7.01
CA LEU A 17 26.64 3.19 7.28
C LEU A 17 25.79 3.86 6.20
N ALA A 18 25.89 3.42 4.94
CA ALA A 18 25.02 3.87 3.85
C ALA A 18 23.61 3.27 3.92
N ALA A 19 23.45 2.17 4.65
CA ALA A 19 22.16 1.63 5.09
C ALA A 19 21.63 2.36 6.34
N ALA A 20 21.76 3.69 6.38
CA ALA A 20 20.94 4.51 7.27
C ALA A 20 19.48 4.09 7.08
N PRO A 21 18.66 4.00 8.14
CA PRO A 21 17.27 3.65 7.99
C PRO A 21 16.69 4.71 7.06
N ALA A 22 16.34 4.31 5.84
CA ALA A 22 15.49 5.10 4.98
C ALA A 22 14.17 5.19 5.73
N THR A 23 14.03 6.24 6.54
CA THR A 23 12.76 6.60 7.16
C THR A 23 11.77 6.68 6.03
N ALA A 24 10.92 5.67 5.98
CA ALA A 24 9.82 5.56 5.03
C ALA A 24 9.05 6.88 5.01
N GLY A 25 8.58 7.25 3.82
CA GLY A 25 7.92 8.53 3.57
C GLY A 25 6.82 8.85 4.57
N SER A 26 6.66 10.15 4.82
CA SER A 26 5.69 10.80 5.73
C SER A 26 5.71 10.29 7.17
N GLY A 27 6.27 11.10 8.08
CA GLY A 27 6.35 10.85 9.53
C GLY A 27 5.01 10.92 10.26
N ALA A 28 4.01 10.17 9.80
CA ALA A 28 2.86 9.82 10.62
C ALA A 28 3.10 8.41 11.19
N ALA A 29 2.98 8.26 12.51
CA ALA A 29 2.90 6.94 13.11
C ALA A 29 1.83 6.11 12.37
N PRO A 30 2.05 4.81 12.10
CA PRO A 30 0.99 3.96 11.56
C PRO A 30 -0.24 4.10 12.47
N PRO A 31 -1.44 4.41 11.92
CA PRO A 31 -2.66 4.44 12.70
C PRO A 31 -2.82 3.13 13.45
N LEU A 32 -3.33 3.19 14.69
CA LEU A 32 -3.58 1.98 15.46
C LEU A 32 -4.56 1.07 14.68
N PRO A 33 -4.42 -0.26 14.72
CA PRO A 33 -5.34 -1.15 14.02
C PRO A 33 -6.81 -0.87 14.42
N GLY A 34 -7.63 -0.42 13.46
CA GLY A 34 -9.04 -0.11 13.67
C GLY A 34 -9.37 1.34 14.02
N GLU A 35 -8.38 2.24 14.06
CA GLU A 35 -8.62 3.67 14.20
C GLU A 35 -9.21 4.25 12.91
N ILE A 36 -10.27 5.06 13.03
CA ILE A 36 -10.89 5.73 11.88
C ILE A 36 -10.03 6.94 11.53
N VAL A 37 -9.46 6.93 10.32
CA VAL A 37 -8.53 7.97 9.85
C VAL A 37 -9.22 8.96 8.92
N HIS A 38 -10.29 8.56 8.25
CA HIS A 38 -11.05 9.42 7.34
C HIS A 38 -12.53 9.06 7.32
N THR A 39 -13.38 10.06 7.08
CA THR A 39 -14.84 9.88 6.98
C THR A 39 -15.39 10.69 5.83
N GLU A 40 -16.23 10.07 5.01
CA GLU A 40 -16.97 10.74 3.95
C GLU A 40 -18.47 10.65 4.22
N THR A 41 -19.22 11.69 3.86
CA THR A 41 -20.68 11.72 4.02
C THR A 41 -21.34 11.65 2.65
N VAL A 42 -22.17 10.64 2.45
CA VAL A 42 -22.93 10.41 1.22
C VAL A 42 -24.34 10.91 1.44
N ARG A 43 -24.82 11.79 0.55
CA ARG A 43 -26.24 12.17 0.51
C ARG A 43 -27.03 11.14 -0.29
N MET A 44 -28.12 10.68 0.29
CA MET A 44 -29.04 9.71 -0.29
C MET A 44 -30.17 10.41 -1.03
N SER A 45 -30.88 9.67 -1.88
CA SER A 45 -32.00 10.15 -2.71
C SER A 45 -33.19 10.65 -1.88
N ASP A 46 -33.37 10.14 -0.67
CA ASP A 46 -34.41 10.53 0.29
C ASP A 46 -33.97 11.67 1.22
N GLN A 47 -32.86 12.35 0.90
CA GLN A 47 -32.20 13.39 1.70
C GLN A 47 -31.56 12.90 3.01
N SER A 48 -31.64 11.60 3.32
CA SER A 48 -30.86 11.02 4.41
C SER A 48 -29.36 11.03 4.07
N THR A 49 -28.52 10.81 5.07
CA THR A 49 -27.07 10.73 4.88
C THR A 49 -26.52 9.41 5.39
N ILE A 50 -25.47 8.92 4.76
CA ILE A 50 -24.67 7.80 5.24
C ILE A 50 -23.26 8.30 5.47
N THR A 51 -22.74 8.07 6.68
CA THR A 51 -21.34 8.31 6.99
C THR A 51 -20.55 7.03 6.70
N VAL A 52 -19.55 7.15 5.84
CA VAL A 52 -18.62 6.08 5.48
C VAL A 52 -17.30 6.38 6.16
N SER A 53 -16.86 5.46 7.01
CA SER A 53 -15.63 5.58 7.78
C SER A 53 -14.55 4.64 7.25
N PHE A 54 -13.33 5.14 7.15
CA PHE A 54 -12.18 4.45 6.61
C PHE A 54 -11.08 4.33 7.67
N THR A 55 -10.55 3.12 7.84
CA THR A 55 -9.40 2.86 8.74
C THR A 55 -8.05 3.22 8.11
N ARG A 56 -8.03 3.55 6.81
CA ARG A 56 -6.82 3.94 6.09
C ARG A 56 -7.13 4.94 4.99
N TRP A 57 -6.27 5.96 4.87
CA TRP A 57 -6.31 6.96 3.81
C TRP A 57 -4.89 7.42 3.46
N PRO A 58 -4.55 7.66 2.17
CA PRO A 58 -5.33 7.34 0.97
C PRO A 58 -5.46 5.82 0.76
N ILE A 59 -6.50 5.42 0.03
CA ILE A 59 -6.77 4.01 -0.24
C ILE A 59 -5.85 3.51 -1.36
N ARG A 60 -5.27 2.32 -1.17
CA ARG A 60 -4.34 1.71 -2.13
C ARG A 60 -4.92 0.44 -2.71
N ALA A 61 -4.64 0.19 -3.98
CA ALA A 61 -5.01 -1.05 -4.64
C ALA A 61 -4.32 -2.25 -3.98
N MET A 62 -4.95 -3.43 -4.09
CA MET A 62 -4.51 -4.73 -3.55
C MET A 62 -4.33 -4.76 -2.02
N GLN A 63 -4.85 -3.76 -1.30
CA GLN A 63 -4.77 -3.68 0.14
C GLN A 63 -6.11 -4.05 0.78
N SER A 64 -6.07 -4.81 1.88
CA SER A 64 -7.25 -5.08 2.71
C SER A 64 -7.70 -3.81 3.43
N LEU A 65 -9.01 -3.56 3.39
CA LEU A 65 -9.66 -2.39 3.94
C LEU A 65 -10.89 -2.82 4.74
N ASP A 66 -11.16 -2.04 5.78
CA ASP A 66 -12.34 -2.19 6.61
C ASP A 66 -13.17 -0.91 6.45
N PHE A 67 -14.43 -1.09 6.06
CA PHE A 67 -15.38 0.01 5.89
C PHE A 67 -16.47 -0.09 6.94
N ALA A 68 -16.81 1.03 7.56
CA ALA A 68 -18.01 1.14 8.40
C ALA A 68 -19.00 2.11 7.76
N PHE A 69 -20.27 1.70 7.70
CA PHE A 69 -21.35 2.49 7.12
C PHE A 69 -22.41 2.77 8.18
N GLU A 70 -22.65 4.04 8.44
CA GLU A 70 -23.60 4.51 9.43
C GLU A 70 -24.65 5.42 8.78
N PRO A 71 -25.85 4.90 8.48
CA PRO A 71 -26.96 5.72 8.02
C PRO A 71 -27.56 6.55 9.15
N THR A 72 -28.01 7.75 8.83
CA THR A 72 -28.75 8.60 9.77
C THR A 72 -30.01 7.89 10.27
N GLY A 73 -30.19 7.83 11.59
CA GLY A 73 -31.28 7.09 12.23
C GLY A 73 -31.03 5.59 12.41
N GLY A 74 -29.80 5.11 12.17
CA GLY A 74 -29.37 3.74 12.48
C GLY A 74 -29.79 2.70 11.45
N ILE A 75 -29.42 1.45 11.73
CA ILE A 75 -29.59 0.30 10.81
C ILE A 75 -30.76 -0.63 11.17
N ASP A 76 -31.48 -0.38 12.26
CA ASP A 76 -32.52 -1.29 12.74
C ASP A 76 -33.72 -1.33 11.80
N GLY A 77 -34.15 -2.55 11.46
CA GLY A 77 -35.22 -2.79 10.48
C GLY A 77 -34.86 -2.39 9.04
N ARG A 78 -33.59 -2.05 8.76
CA ARG A 78 -33.10 -1.65 7.44
C ARG A 78 -32.14 -2.69 6.89
N THR A 79 -32.10 -2.80 5.57
CA THR A 79 -31.12 -3.62 4.86
C THR A 79 -30.24 -2.72 4.00
N GLY A 80 -28.94 -2.76 4.25
CA GLY A 80 -27.94 -2.07 3.45
C GLY A 80 -27.46 -2.95 2.29
N LEU A 81 -27.43 -2.39 1.10
CA LEU A 81 -26.87 -2.99 -0.10
C LEU A 81 -25.79 -2.05 -0.64
N VAL A 82 -24.66 -2.61 -1.07
CA VAL A 82 -23.60 -1.86 -1.74
C VAL A 82 -23.24 -2.53 -3.05
N THR A 83 -23.26 -1.76 -4.14
CA THR A 83 -22.78 -2.19 -5.45
C THR A 83 -21.49 -1.44 -5.73
N THR A 84 -20.45 -2.16 -6.11
CA THR A 84 -19.14 -1.56 -6.33
C THR A 84 -18.75 -1.63 -7.79
N VAL A 85 -18.53 -0.47 -8.38
CA VAL A 85 -18.16 -0.32 -9.78
C VAL A 85 -16.65 -0.06 -9.83
N THR A 86 -15.92 -0.92 -10.54
CA THR A 86 -14.49 -0.72 -10.78
C THR A 86 -14.25 0.52 -11.64
N PRO A 87 -13.03 1.08 -11.66
CA PRO A 87 -12.65 2.12 -12.59
C PRO A 87 -12.88 1.74 -14.07
N THR A 88 -12.77 0.44 -14.38
CA THR A 88 -13.04 -0.14 -15.70
C THR A 88 -14.53 -0.38 -16.01
N GLY A 89 -15.42 -0.22 -15.03
CA GLY A 89 -16.87 -0.32 -15.19
C GLY A 89 -17.49 -1.67 -14.81
N ASP A 90 -16.71 -2.64 -14.29
CA ASP A 90 -17.23 -3.89 -13.77
C ASP A 90 -17.98 -3.66 -12.45
N ARG A 91 -19.24 -4.09 -12.40
CA ARG A 91 -20.13 -3.95 -11.23
C ARG A 91 -19.95 -5.07 -10.20
N ARG A 92 -19.17 -6.10 -10.52
CA ARG A 92 -18.85 -7.21 -9.61
C ARG A 92 -17.48 -7.07 -8.95
N GLY A 93 -16.87 -5.89 -9.06
CA GLY A 93 -15.46 -5.61 -8.78
C GLY A 93 -14.92 -6.04 -7.43
N LEU A 94 -15.76 -6.15 -6.40
CA LEU A 94 -15.36 -6.71 -5.11
C LEU A 94 -15.40 -8.24 -5.09
N LYS A 95 -14.23 -8.84 -4.87
CA LYS A 95 -14.03 -10.26 -4.61
C LYS A 95 -13.57 -10.43 -3.17
N GLY A 96 -14.31 -11.20 -2.37
CA GLY A 96 -14.05 -11.41 -0.95
C GLY A 96 -14.63 -12.75 -0.48
N ILE A 97 -14.04 -13.30 0.57
CA ILE A 97 -14.44 -14.59 1.14
C ILE A 97 -15.65 -14.33 2.04
N VAL A 98 -16.83 -14.85 1.68
CA VAL A 98 -18.09 -14.77 2.45
C VAL A 98 -18.86 -13.43 2.40
N LEU A 99 -19.02 -12.84 1.21
CA LEU A 99 -19.99 -11.74 1.02
C LEU A 99 -21.32 -12.30 0.52
N GLN A 100 -22.40 -12.10 1.29
CA GLN A 100 -23.74 -12.44 0.84
C GLN A 100 -24.13 -11.47 -0.29
N ARG A 101 -24.49 -12.01 -1.46
CA ARG A 101 -24.77 -11.21 -2.66
C ARG A 101 -26.24 -11.33 -3.05
N ARG A 102 -26.85 -10.21 -3.43
CA ARG A 102 -28.18 -10.13 -4.04
C ARG A 102 -28.01 -9.49 -5.42
N GLY A 103 -27.98 -10.31 -6.46
CA GLY A 103 -27.68 -9.84 -7.82
C GLY A 103 -26.22 -9.38 -7.95
N ASP A 104 -26.00 -8.14 -8.36
CA ASP A 104 -24.65 -7.53 -8.40
C ASP A 104 -24.29 -6.79 -7.10
N SER A 105 -25.25 -6.60 -6.19
CA SER A 105 -25.06 -5.90 -4.92
C SER A 105 -24.67 -6.84 -3.79
N ILE A 106 -23.81 -6.37 -2.90
CA ILE A 106 -23.40 -7.05 -1.66
C ILE A 106 -24.34 -6.59 -0.54
N VAL A 107 -24.89 -7.55 0.21
CA VAL A 107 -25.65 -7.28 1.43
C VAL A 107 -24.67 -6.92 2.52
N LEU A 108 -24.82 -5.74 3.10
CA LEU A 108 -23.96 -5.22 4.15
C LEU A 108 -24.26 -5.93 5.49
N PRO A 109 -23.33 -6.73 6.04
CA PRO A 109 -23.53 -7.37 7.32
C PRO A 109 -23.36 -6.36 8.47
N ARG A 110 -23.90 -6.69 9.65
CA ARG A 110 -23.65 -5.91 10.86
C ARG A 110 -22.19 -6.05 11.30
N HIS A 111 -21.58 -4.96 11.73
CA HIS A 111 -20.19 -4.95 12.16
C HIS A 111 -20.02 -5.77 13.47
N PRO A 112 -19.04 -6.70 13.57
CA PRO A 112 -18.95 -7.63 14.71
C PRO A 112 -18.79 -6.95 16.07
N ARG A 113 -18.00 -5.87 16.14
CA ARG A 113 -17.74 -5.11 17.37
C ARG A 113 -18.69 -3.93 17.59
N ALA A 114 -19.47 -3.56 16.57
CA ALA A 114 -20.33 -2.39 16.58
C ALA A 114 -21.65 -2.75 15.87
N ARG A 115 -22.51 -3.51 16.53
CA ARG A 115 -23.72 -4.09 15.91
C ARG A 115 -24.77 -3.09 15.44
N GLN A 116 -24.57 -1.81 15.75
CA GLN A 116 -25.41 -0.67 15.34
C GLN A 116 -24.97 -0.07 14.00
N VAL A 117 -23.85 -0.51 13.42
CA VAL A 117 -23.36 -0.08 12.11
C VAL A 117 -23.18 -1.27 11.19
N TRP A 118 -23.22 -1.01 9.88
CA TRP A 118 -22.82 -2.00 8.90
C TRP A 118 -21.31 -1.98 8.71
N GLY A 119 -20.73 -3.17 8.50
CA GLY A 119 -19.30 -3.33 8.35
C GLY A 119 -18.99 -4.18 7.13
N LEU A 120 -18.06 -3.73 6.30
CA LEU A 120 -17.45 -4.54 5.26
C LEU A 120 -15.98 -4.75 5.64
N ASP A 121 -15.72 -5.91 6.25
CA ASP A 121 -14.42 -6.30 6.77
C ASP A 121 -13.65 -7.10 5.72
N VAL A 122 -12.33 -6.92 5.66
CA VAL A 122 -11.42 -7.70 4.81
C VAL A 122 -11.77 -7.69 3.32
N VAL A 123 -11.86 -6.49 2.74
CA VAL A 123 -12.09 -6.34 1.30
C VAL A 123 -10.95 -5.59 0.63
N SER A 124 -10.57 -6.05 -0.57
CA SER A 124 -9.48 -5.46 -1.35
C SER A 124 -9.98 -4.92 -2.68
N LEU A 125 -9.62 -3.67 -2.98
CA LEU A 125 -9.85 -3.04 -4.27
C LEU A 125 -8.68 -3.38 -5.18
N GLN A 126 -8.91 -4.11 -6.28
CA GLN A 126 -7.82 -4.70 -7.08
C GLN A 126 -7.18 -3.74 -8.09
N GLU A 127 -7.94 -2.72 -8.51
CA GLU A 127 -7.56 -1.78 -9.57
C GLU A 127 -7.27 -0.40 -8.98
N GLU A 128 -6.26 0.27 -9.53
CA GLU A 128 -6.04 1.70 -9.32
C GLU A 128 -7.06 2.52 -10.11
N GLY A 129 -7.51 3.64 -9.55
CA GLY A 129 -8.46 4.56 -10.17
C GLY A 129 -9.62 4.92 -9.26
N THR A 130 -10.62 5.61 -9.82
CA THR A 130 -11.81 6.03 -9.07
C THR A 130 -12.84 4.91 -9.04
N TRP A 131 -13.01 4.29 -7.89
CA TRP A 131 -14.08 3.33 -7.63
C TRP A 131 -15.37 4.06 -7.30
N ARG A 132 -16.52 3.45 -7.61
CA ARG A 132 -17.82 3.98 -7.20
C ARG A 132 -18.54 2.98 -6.32
N PHE A 133 -18.92 3.43 -5.13
CA PHE A 133 -19.76 2.66 -4.21
C PHE A 133 -21.17 3.19 -4.30
N GLU A 134 -22.06 2.41 -4.89
CA GLU A 134 -23.48 2.72 -5.04
C GLU A 134 -24.23 2.04 -3.90
N PHE A 135 -24.72 2.84 -2.96
CA PHE A 135 -25.45 2.40 -1.79
C PHE A 135 -26.94 2.35 -2.11
N ALA A 136 -27.61 1.31 -1.62
CA ALA A 136 -29.06 1.25 -1.52
C ALA A 136 -29.45 0.82 -0.10
N VAL A 137 -30.31 1.59 0.55
CA VAL A 137 -30.84 1.28 1.88
C VAL A 137 -32.32 1.00 1.72
N GLU A 138 -32.71 -0.24 1.97
CA GLU A 138 -34.11 -0.68 1.97
C GLU A 138 -34.65 -0.55 3.40
N GLY A 139 -35.77 0.15 3.56
CA GLY A 139 -36.45 0.28 4.84
C GLY A 139 -37.97 0.44 4.70
N PRO A 140 -38.70 0.63 5.82
CA PRO A 140 -40.16 0.76 5.81
C PRO A 140 -40.68 1.92 4.97
N GLY A 141 -39.88 2.99 4.84
CA GLY A 141 -40.20 4.18 4.03
C GLY A 141 -39.84 4.07 2.55
N GLY A 142 -39.38 2.92 2.08
CA GLY A 142 -38.91 2.69 0.71
C GLY A 142 -37.39 2.51 0.60
N THR A 143 -36.87 2.62 -0.62
CA THR A 143 -35.45 2.44 -0.93
C THR A 143 -34.79 3.78 -1.18
N ALA A 144 -33.76 4.10 -0.42
CA ALA A 144 -32.91 5.26 -0.62
C ALA A 144 -31.61 4.85 -1.32
N THR A 145 -31.12 5.64 -2.28
CA THR A 145 -29.86 5.35 -2.99
C THR A 145 -28.87 6.50 -2.93
N GLY A 146 -27.57 6.20 -2.98
CA GLY A 146 -26.49 7.19 -2.94
C GLY A 146 -25.24 6.67 -3.61
N VAL A 147 -24.32 7.55 -4.03
CA VAL A 147 -23.09 7.16 -4.71
C VAL A 147 -21.89 7.87 -4.08
N LEU A 148 -20.85 7.10 -3.78
CA LEU A 148 -19.57 7.60 -3.27
C LEU A 148 -18.43 7.29 -4.24
N PRO A 149 -17.79 8.31 -4.83
CA PRO A 149 -16.57 8.13 -5.60
C PRO A 149 -15.37 8.03 -4.64
N VAL A 150 -14.61 6.95 -4.75
CA VAL A 150 -13.46 6.66 -3.88
C VAL A 150 -12.19 6.59 -4.73
N PRO A 151 -11.23 7.51 -4.55
CA PRO A 151 -9.96 7.46 -5.27
C PRO A 151 -9.04 6.39 -4.68
N VAL A 152 -8.62 5.43 -5.51
CA VAL A 152 -7.67 4.38 -5.15
C VAL A 152 -6.38 4.61 -5.91
N ILE A 153 -5.26 4.66 -5.20
CA ILE A 153 -3.93 4.84 -5.79
C ILE A 153 -3.20 3.48 -5.91
N GLY A 154 -2.18 3.43 -6.77
CA GLY A 154 -1.33 2.25 -6.91
C GLY A 154 -0.58 1.87 -5.63
N GLN A 155 -0.17 0.61 -5.56
CA GLN A 155 0.68 0.12 -4.47
C GLN A 155 2.09 0.73 -4.61
N PRO A 156 2.64 1.35 -3.55
CA PRO A 156 3.99 1.90 -3.62
C PRO A 156 4.99 0.75 -3.71
N GLY A 157 5.85 0.78 -4.72
CA GLY A 157 6.96 -0.16 -4.83
C GLY A 157 8.02 0.07 -3.74
N PRO A 158 8.94 -0.89 -3.54
CA PRO A 158 10.08 -0.68 -2.66
C PRO A 158 10.87 0.55 -3.13
N PRO A 159 11.33 1.42 -2.20
CA PRO A 159 12.00 2.65 -2.56
C PRO A 159 13.20 2.34 -3.45
N LEU A 160 13.27 3.02 -4.59
CA LEU A 160 14.24 2.74 -5.65
C LEU A 160 15.69 2.59 -5.13
N PRO A 161 16.19 3.49 -4.24
CA PRO A 161 17.53 3.34 -3.69
C PRO A 161 17.73 2.01 -2.97
N LEU A 162 16.75 1.57 -2.19
CA LEU A 162 16.80 0.32 -1.43
C LEU A 162 16.81 -0.89 -2.38
N SER A 163 15.98 -0.87 -3.42
CA SER A 163 15.97 -1.87 -4.48
C SER A 163 17.34 -2.00 -5.16
N TRP A 164 17.98 -0.87 -5.48
CA TRP A 164 19.33 -0.83 -6.06
C TRP A 164 20.40 -1.31 -5.09
N THR A 165 20.33 -0.94 -3.81
CA THR A 165 21.29 -1.39 -2.80
C THR A 165 21.26 -2.90 -2.64
N ILE A 166 20.07 -3.51 -2.53
CA ILE A 166 19.94 -4.97 -2.45
C ILE A 166 20.44 -5.64 -3.73
N ALA A 167 20.09 -5.11 -4.90
CA ALA A 167 20.52 -5.66 -6.19
C ALA A 167 22.05 -5.59 -6.39
N LEU A 168 22.70 -4.54 -5.90
CA LEU A 168 24.15 -4.33 -6.04
C LEU A 168 24.99 -4.95 -4.92
N ALA A 169 24.39 -5.32 -3.78
CA ALA A 169 25.10 -5.89 -2.64
C ALA A 169 25.98 -7.11 -3.01
N PRO A 170 25.55 -8.08 -3.85
CA PRO A 170 26.39 -9.21 -4.26
C PRO A 170 27.60 -8.80 -5.12
N TRP A 171 27.54 -7.65 -5.80
CA TRP A 171 28.59 -7.18 -6.71
C TRP A 171 29.70 -6.39 -6.00
N ALA A 172 29.47 -5.95 -4.76
CA ALA A 172 30.45 -5.17 -4.00
C ALA A 172 31.81 -5.90 -3.81
N PRO A 173 31.87 -7.20 -3.46
CA PRO A 173 33.15 -7.91 -3.34
C PRO A 173 33.91 -8.01 -4.66
N VAL A 174 33.20 -8.19 -5.78
CA VAL A 174 33.78 -8.27 -7.12
C VAL A 174 34.39 -6.93 -7.51
N ALA A 175 33.68 -5.82 -7.31
CA ALA A 175 34.18 -4.48 -7.56
C ALA A 175 35.45 -4.17 -6.74
N VAL A 176 35.48 -4.59 -5.47
CA VAL A 176 36.66 -4.44 -4.60
C VAL A 176 37.86 -5.24 -5.13
N LEU A 177 37.65 -6.51 -5.50
CA LEU A 177 38.71 -7.36 -6.04
C LEU A 177 39.29 -6.79 -7.35
N LEU A 178 38.42 -6.35 -8.27
CA LEU A 178 38.83 -5.71 -9.52
C LEU A 178 39.58 -4.39 -9.27
N GLY A 179 39.09 -3.54 -8.36
CA GLY A 179 39.75 -2.29 -7.99
C GLY A 179 41.14 -2.50 -7.37
N VAL A 180 41.27 -3.49 -6.48
CA VAL A 180 42.56 -3.85 -5.87
C VAL A 180 43.52 -4.42 -6.93
N GLY A 181 43.03 -5.29 -7.81
CA GLY A 181 43.82 -5.86 -8.91
C GLY A 181 44.34 -4.78 -9.86
N TRP A 182 43.47 -3.85 -10.27
CA TRP A 182 43.83 -2.74 -11.16
C TRP A 182 44.84 -1.77 -10.53
N ARG A 183 44.68 -1.47 -9.24
CA ARG A 183 45.64 -0.62 -8.52
C ARG A 183 47.02 -1.27 -8.45
N ARG A 184 47.09 -2.58 -8.20
CA ARG A 184 48.36 -3.32 -8.17
C ARG A 184 49.04 -3.34 -9.53
N THR A 185 48.31 -3.63 -10.60
CA THR A 185 48.89 -3.66 -11.96
C THR A 185 49.39 -2.28 -12.40
N ARG A 186 48.68 -1.19 -12.05
CA ARG A 186 49.17 0.18 -12.28
C ARG A 186 50.46 0.49 -11.52
N GLN A 187 50.59 0.05 -10.28
CA GLN A 187 51.82 0.28 -9.50
C GLN A 187 53.01 -0.48 -10.09
N ILE A 188 52.82 -1.75 -10.47
CA ILE A 188 53.86 -2.58 -11.11
C ILE A 188 54.34 -1.94 -12.42
N ARG A 189 53.40 -1.45 -13.25
CA ARG A 189 53.74 -0.75 -14.50
C ARG A 189 54.51 0.55 -14.26
N LYS A 190 54.20 1.29 -13.18
CA LYS A 190 54.92 2.53 -12.83
C LYS A 190 56.30 2.27 -12.24
N SER A 191 56.49 1.16 -11.53
CA SER A 191 57.81 0.75 -11.00
C SER A 191 58.70 0.09 -12.04
N ALA A 192 58.12 -0.43 -13.13
CA ALA A 192 58.86 -0.85 -14.30
C ALA A 192 59.37 0.38 -15.07
N ARG A 193 60.44 1.01 -14.57
CA ARG A 193 61.26 1.90 -15.42
C ARG A 193 61.92 1.02 -16.49
N PRO A 194 61.93 1.39 -17.78
CA PRO A 194 62.77 0.72 -18.74
C PRO A 194 64.23 0.98 -18.32
N ALA A 195 64.89 -0.05 -17.80
CA ALA A 195 66.34 -0.05 -17.68
C ALA A 195 66.91 -0.24 -19.08
N TRP A 196 66.90 0.81 -19.89
CA TRP A 196 67.71 0.84 -21.10
C TRP A 196 68.98 1.64 -20.80
N SER A 197 70.04 0.91 -20.48
CA SER A 197 71.42 1.38 -20.60
C SER A 197 72.04 0.59 -21.75
N GLY A 198 72.25 1.27 -22.87
CA GLY A 198 72.92 0.76 -24.07
C GLY A 198 73.25 1.95 -24.95
#